data_AF-A0A4U2Y652-F1
#
_entry.id   AF-A0A4U2Y652-F1
#
_cell.length_a   1.000
_cell.length_b   1.000
_cell.length_c   1.000
_cell.angle_alpha   90.00
_cell.angle_beta   90.00
_cell.angle_gamma   90.00
#
_symmetry.space_group_name_H-M   'P 1'
#
loop_
_entity.id
_entity.type
_entity.pdbx_description
1 polymer ?
#
loop_
_entity_poly.entity_id
_entity_poly.type
_entity_poly.pdbx_seq_one_letter_code
_entity_poly.pdbx_strand_id
1 'polypeptide(L)' 'MKYLSDQMLIEVYHRAVDLQLDAAFIELLREELQHRKIRITQFSA' A
#
# COMPACT_ATOMS: atom_id res chain seq x y z
N MET A 1 6.15 -8.61 -1.39
CA MET A 1 5.16 -8.62 -2.50
C MET A 1 5.84 -8.53 -3.89
N LYS A 2 6.82 -9.38 -4.16
CA LYS A 2 7.87 -9.17 -5.18
C LYS A 2 7.40 -9.00 -6.63
N TYR A 3 6.26 -9.59 -7.01
CA TYR A 3 5.74 -9.58 -8.40
C TYR A 3 4.60 -8.57 -8.62
N LEU A 4 4.17 -7.87 -7.57
CA LEU A 4 3.21 -6.78 -7.72
C LEU A 4 3.91 -5.58 -8.37
N SER A 5 3.28 -5.04 -9.41
CA SER A 5 3.65 -3.72 -9.93
C SER A 5 3.39 -2.66 -8.86
N ASP A 6 4.12 -1.55 -8.93
CA ASP A 6 4.00 -0.47 -7.94
C ASP A 6 2.58 0.11 -7.91
N GLN A 7 1.93 0.23 -9.06
CA GLN A 7 0.54 0.68 -9.15
C GLN A 7 -0.44 -0.25 -8.43
N MET A 8 -0.29 -1.57 -8.60
CA MET A 8 -1.15 -2.53 -7.94
C MET A 8 -0.89 -2.59 -6.43
N LEU A 9 0.37 -2.40 -6.00
CA LEU A 9 0.71 -2.33 -4.59
C LEU A 9 0.04 -1.12 -3.90
N ILE A 10 0.04 0.05 -4.57
CA ILE A 10 -0.66 1.25 -4.10
C ILE A 10 -2.17 1.00 -4.03
N GLU A 11 -2.77 0.41 -5.06
CA GLU A 11 -4.21 0.11 -5.10
C GLU A 11 -4.63 -0.85 -3.97
N VAL A 12 -3.86 -1.91 -3.74
CA VAL A 12 -4.11 -2.87 -2.66
C VAL A 12 -3.98 -2.21 -1.29
N TYR A 13 -2.97 -1.34 -1.09
CA TYR A 13 -2.83 -0.56 0.14
C TYR A 13 -4.05 0.32 0.41
N HIS A 14 -4.51 1.10 -0.57
CA HIS A 14 -5.70 1.94 -0.40
C HIS A 14 -6.95 1.12 -0.09
N ARG A 15 -7.19 0.03 -0.83
CA ARG A 15 -8.33 -0.87 -0.56
C ARG A 15 -8.26 -1.52 0.82
N ALA A 16 -7.06 -1.92 1.26
CA ALA A 16 -6.87 -2.53 2.58
C ALA A 16 -7.20 -1.55 3.71
N VAL A 17 -6.82 -0.27 3.56
CA VAL A 17 -7.16 0.82 4.48
C VAL A 17 -8.66 1.10 4.45
N ASP A 18 -9.25 1.27 3.27
CA ASP A 18 -10.68 1.58 3.11
C ASP A 18 -11.60 0.48 3.65
N LEU A 19 -11.22 -0.79 3.47
CA LEU A 19 -11.94 -1.95 3.99
C LEU A 19 -11.65 -2.25 5.46
N GLN A 20 -10.76 -1.48 6.09
CA GLN A 20 -10.31 -1.69 7.47
C GLN A 20 -9.85 -3.13 7.72
N LEU A 21 -9.03 -3.66 6.80
CA LEU A 21 -8.46 -4.99 6.95
C LEU A 21 -7.51 -5.05 8.16
N ASP A 22 -7.04 -6.26 8.44
CA ASP A 22 -6.13 -6.51 9.55
C ASP A 22 -4.91 -5.56 9.56
N ALA A 23 -4.60 -5.03 10.73
CA ALA A 23 -3.55 -4.04 10.90
C ALA A 23 -2.16 -4.58 10.53
N ALA A 24 -1.88 -5.86 10.78
CA ALA A 24 -0.60 -6.46 10.40
C ALA A 24 -0.49 -6.58 8.87
N PHE A 25 -1.59 -6.83 8.17
CA PHE A 25 -1.61 -6.82 6.71
C PHE A 25 -1.34 -5.43 6.12
N ILE A 26 -1.97 -4.39 6.69
CA ILE A 26 -1.75 -3.00 6.27
C ILE A 26 -0.29 -2.59 6.53
N GLU A 27 0.31 -2.98 7.65
CA GLU A 27 1.71 -2.73 7.95
C GLU A 27 2.65 -3.41 6.94
N LEU A 28 2.39 -4.68 6.59
CA LEU A 28 3.19 -5.38 5.57
C LEU A 28 3.18 -4.65 4.21
N LEU A 29 2.03 -4.11 3.81
CA LEU A 29 1.91 -3.30 2.60
C LEU A 29 2.73 -2.00 2.70
N ARG A 30 2.65 -1.33 3.86
CA ARG A 30 3.38 -0.09 4.15
C ARG A 30 4.89 -0.31 4.11
N GLU A 31 5.38 -1.39 4.71
CA GLU A 31 6.80 -1.77 4.69
C GLU A 31 7.30 -2.01 3.26
N GLU A 32 6.52 -2.72 2.43
CA GLU A 32 6.88 -2.97 1.03
C GLU A 32 6.90 -1.67 0.19
N LEU A 33 5.96 -0.75 0.41
CA LEU A 33 5.95 0.57 -0.23
C LEU A 33 7.19 1.39 0.16
N GLN A 34 7.57 1.38 1.44
CA GLN A 34 8.78 2.04 1.94
C GLN A 34 10.05 1.41 1.36
N HIS A 35 10.12 0.08 1.35
CA HIS A 35 11.26 -0.67 0.80
C HIS A 35 11.49 -0.34 -0.69
N ARG A 36 10.41 -0.14 -1.46
CA ARG A 36 10.45 0.26 -2.87
C ARG A 36 10.58 1.77 -3.09
N LYS A 37 10.58 2.57 -2.02
CA LYS A 37 10.63 4.04 -2.05
C LYS A 37 9.45 4.66 -2.83
N ILE A 38 8.30 4.00 -2.82
CA ILE A 38 7.08 4.49 -3.47
C ILE A 38 6.46 5.55 -2.57
N ARG A 39 6.33 6.77 -3.07
CA ARG A 39 5.64 7.85 -2.36
C ARG A 39 4.15 7.75 -2.67
N ILE A 40 3.34 7.45 -1.66
CA ILE A 40 1.90 7.64 -1.75
C ILE A 40 1.65 9.14 -1.63
N THR A 41 1.53 9.82 -2.77
CA THR A 41 0.97 11.17 -2.79
C THR A 41 -0.50 11.03 -2.48
N GLN A 42 -0.92 11.37 -1.26
CA GLN A 42 -2.32 11.63 -0.99
C GLN A 42 -2.74 12.76 -1.93
N PHE A 43 -3.49 12.45 -2.99
CA PHE A 43 -4.27 13.46 -3.69
C PHE A 43 -5.39 13.87 -2.74
N SER A 44 -5.09 14.83 -1.87
CA SER A 44 -6.11 15.66 -1.24
C SER A 44 -6.65 16.58 -2.34
N ALA A 45 -7.85 16.27 -2.82
CA ALA A 45 -8.65 17.18 -3.65
C ALA A 45 -9.16 18.36 -2.81
#